data_AF-A0AAU8UKR8-F1
#
_entry.id   AF-A0AAU8UKR8-F1
#
_cell.length_a   1.000
_cell.length_b   1.000
_cell.length_c   1.000
_cell.angle_alpha   90.00
_cell.angle_beta   90.00
_cell.angle_gamma   90.00
#
_symmetry.space_group_name_H-M   'P 1'
#
loop_
_entity.id
_entity.type
_entity.pdbx_description
1 polymer ?
#
loop_
_entity_poly.entity_id
_entity_poly.type
_entity_poly.pdbx_seq_one_letter_code
_entity_poly.pdbx_strand_id
1 'polypeptide(L)'
;MKIFNTPSISFSIDNPEAIFLQEENYFTSNIMRVLINNDLEKEEYIFFVETLRKATGGFNWGVKFSGPVVLDLDINVPFNKMEDKIDNQEIKKIGLFINELDEAEKLEMSKLEKLEKLKQAYLNDMFV
;
A
#
# COMPACT_ATOMS: atom_id res chain seq x y z
N MET A 1 2.10 -24.43 8.17
CA MET A 1 1.77 -23.13 7.53
C MET A 1 3.07 -22.32 7.48
N LYS A 2 3.43 -21.70 6.35
CA LYS A 2 4.71 -20.97 6.21
C LYS A 2 4.56 -19.58 6.82
N ILE A 3 5.50 -19.19 7.71
CA ILE A 3 5.61 -17.82 8.21
C ILE A 3 6.34 -17.00 7.15
N PHE A 4 5.82 -15.81 6.85
CA PHE A 4 6.49 -14.83 6.01
C PHE A 4 7.14 -13.75 6.88
N ASN A 5 8.40 -13.45 6.57
CA ASN A 5 9.17 -12.40 7.23
C ASN A 5 8.74 -11.03 6.70
N THR A 6 8.98 -9.99 7.50
CA THR A 6 8.60 -8.60 7.21
C THR A 6 9.80 -7.65 7.26
N PRO A 7 9.71 -6.45 6.64
CA PRO A 7 8.59 -5.93 5.84
C PRO A 7 8.36 -6.71 4.54
N SER A 8 7.12 -6.74 4.06
CA SER A 8 6.77 -7.43 2.79
C SER A 8 5.55 -6.81 2.11
N ILE A 9 5.45 -6.93 0.79
CA ILE A 9 4.24 -6.58 0.04
C ILE A 9 3.41 -7.83 -0.15
N SER A 10 2.16 -7.79 0.31
CA SER A 10 1.18 -8.85 0.05
C SER A 10 0.18 -8.41 -0.99
N PHE A 11 -0.16 -9.32 -1.90
CA PHE A 11 -1.24 -9.08 -2.85
C PHE A 11 -2.08 -10.34 -3.10
N SER A 12 -3.37 -10.15 -3.39
CA SER A 12 -4.29 -11.24 -3.73
C SER A 12 -4.22 -11.58 -5.21
N ILE A 13 -4.31 -12.87 -5.52
CA ILE A 13 -4.39 -13.37 -6.90
C ILE A 13 -5.75 -13.08 -7.53
N ASP A 14 -6.80 -13.07 -6.71
CA ASP A 14 -8.19 -12.94 -7.16
C ASP A 14 -8.70 -11.50 -7.02
N ASN A 15 -8.00 -10.66 -6.24
CA ASN A 15 -8.31 -9.24 -6.10
C ASN A 15 -7.02 -8.39 -6.24
N PRO A 16 -6.77 -7.81 -7.43
CA PRO A 16 -5.56 -7.03 -7.72
C PRO A 16 -5.54 -5.66 -7.00
N GLU A 17 -6.66 -5.22 -6.42
CA GLU A 17 -6.73 -4.00 -5.60
C GLU A 17 -6.29 -4.27 -4.16
N ALA A 18 -6.35 -5.54 -3.72
CA ALA A 18 -5.91 -5.95 -2.39
C ALA A 18 -4.39 -6.12 -2.36
N ILE A 19 -3.67 -5.00 -2.38
CA ILE A 19 -2.22 -4.89 -2.24
C ILE A 19 -1.92 -4.09 -0.98
N PHE A 20 -1.10 -4.61 -0.07
CA PHE A 20 -0.78 -3.94 1.19
C PHE A 20 0.61 -4.29 1.72
N LEU A 21 1.18 -3.33 2.47
CA LEU A 21 2.39 -3.52 3.24
C LEU A 21 2.08 -4.35 4.49
N GLN A 22 2.93 -5.33 4.79
CA GLN A 22 2.92 -6.08 6.03
C GLN A 22 4.14 -5.70 6.86
N GLU A 23 3.88 -5.17 8.06
CA GLU A 23 4.90 -4.72 9.02
C GLU A 23 5.22 -5.77 10.09
N GLU A 24 4.37 -6.78 10.25
CA GLU A 24 4.52 -7.85 11.23
C GLU A 24 4.49 -9.23 10.58
N ASN A 25 5.24 -10.19 11.15
CA ASN A 25 5.26 -11.57 10.66
C ASN A 25 3.87 -12.20 10.70
N TYR A 26 3.49 -12.87 9.62
CA TYR A 26 2.13 -13.37 9.45
C TYR A 26 2.09 -14.68 8.67
N PHE A 27 0.94 -15.33 8.76
CA PHE A 27 0.57 -16.46 7.90
C PHE A 27 -0.42 -15.98 6.85
N THR A 28 -0.39 -16.62 5.69
CA THR A 28 -1.37 -16.32 4.65
C THR A 28 -1.85 -17.58 3.93
N SER A 29 -3.03 -17.46 3.30
CA SER A 29 -3.64 -18.50 2.48
C SER A 29 -2.93 -18.64 1.12
N ASN A 30 -3.32 -19.66 0.37
CA ASN A 30 -2.79 -19.97 -0.97
C ASN A 30 -3.16 -18.93 -2.05
N ILE A 31 -4.16 -18.09 -1.80
CA ILE A 31 -4.61 -17.04 -2.74
C ILE A 31 -3.80 -15.74 -2.63
N MET A 32 -2.87 -15.65 -1.67
CA MET A 32 -2.00 -14.49 -1.54
C MET A 32 -0.60 -14.78 -2.10
N ARG A 33 0.05 -13.73 -2.59
CA ARG A 33 1.46 -13.71 -2.96
C ARG A 33 2.17 -12.66 -2.13
N VAL A 34 3.45 -12.90 -1.90
CA VAL A 34 4.27 -12.10 -0.99
C VAL A 34 5.59 -11.77 -1.68
N LEU A 35 5.90 -10.48 -1.77
CA LEU A 35 7.18 -9.96 -2.25
C LEU A 35 8.00 -9.52 -1.04
N ILE A 36 9.23 -10.01 -0.95
CA ILE A 36 10.16 -9.72 0.13
C ILE A 36 11.49 -9.33 -0.50
N ASN A 37 12.03 -8.20 -0.06
CA ASN A 37 13.39 -7.75 -0.33
C ASN A 37 14.00 -7.17 0.95
N ASN A 38 15.05 -7.81 1.48
CA ASN A 38 15.67 -7.39 2.73
C ASN A 38 16.53 -6.12 2.61
N ASP A 39 16.82 -5.69 1.38
CA ASP A 39 17.64 -4.51 1.11
C ASP A 39 16.80 -3.22 1.04
N LEU A 40 15.47 -3.33 1.09
CA LEU A 40 14.56 -2.18 1.03
C LEU A 40 14.17 -1.69 2.42
N GLU A 41 14.13 -0.37 2.57
CA GLU A 41 13.58 0.31 3.74
C GLU A 41 12.06 0.49 3.63
N LYS A 42 11.40 0.79 4.76
CA LYS A 42 9.92 0.87 4.84
C LYS A 42 9.34 1.84 3.82
N GLU A 43 9.97 2.98 3.60
CA GLU A 43 9.45 4.00 2.70
C GLU A 43 9.57 3.59 1.22
N GLU A 44 10.62 2.86 0.87
CA GLU A 44 10.76 2.27 -0.46
C GLU A 44 9.67 1.20 -0.69
N TYR A 45 9.34 0.40 0.33
CA TYR A 45 8.20 -0.50 0.30
C TYR A 45 6.88 0.23 0.03
N ILE A 46 6.63 1.35 0.71
CA ILE A 46 5.43 2.18 0.52
C ILE A 46 5.35 2.68 -0.93
N PHE A 47 6.45 3.18 -1.48
CA PHE A 47 6.51 3.59 -2.88
C PHE A 47 6.12 2.44 -3.84
N PHE A 48 6.67 1.24 -3.63
CA PHE A 48 6.36 0.09 -4.49
C PHE A 48 4.92 -0.40 -4.33
N VAL A 49 4.35 -0.36 -3.13
CA VAL A 49 2.93 -0.66 -2.91
C VAL A 49 2.05 0.29 -3.74
N GLU A 50 2.29 1.59 -3.67
CA GLU A 50 1.49 2.56 -4.43
C GLU A 50 1.70 2.46 -5.93
N THR A 51 2.92 2.17 -6.37
CA THR A 51 3.22 1.97 -7.79
C THR A 51 2.50 0.73 -8.32
N LEU A 52 2.47 -0.36 -7.54
CA LEU A 52 1.72 -1.56 -7.89
C LEU A 52 0.22 -1.28 -7.92
N ARG A 53 -0.35 -0.59 -6.93
CA ARG A 53 -1.77 -0.21 -6.91
C ARG A 53 -2.15 0.62 -8.14
N LYS A 54 -1.29 1.55 -8.55
CA LYS A 54 -1.50 2.33 -9.78
C LYS A 54 -1.43 1.46 -11.03
N ALA A 55 -0.47 0.55 -11.11
CA ALA A 55 -0.33 -0.38 -12.24
C ALA A 55 -1.53 -1.34 -12.33
N THR A 56 -2.14 -1.71 -11.20
CA THR A 56 -3.27 -2.64 -11.15
C THR A 56 -4.64 -1.97 -11.21
N GLY A 57 -4.75 -0.65 -11.14
CA GLY A 57 -6.03 0.07 -11.16
C GLY A 57 -6.87 -0.15 -12.43
N GLY A 58 -6.28 -0.65 -13.52
CA GLY A 58 -6.99 -1.04 -14.75
C GLY A 58 -7.10 -2.55 -14.98
N PHE A 59 -6.79 -3.37 -13.97
CA PHE A 59 -6.66 -4.81 -14.15
C PHE A 59 -8.00 -5.51 -14.43
N ASN A 60 -7.97 -6.48 -15.33
CA ASN A 60 -9.14 -7.27 -15.68
C ASN A 60 -9.35 -8.44 -14.70
N TRP A 61 -10.42 -8.38 -13.93
CA TRP A 61 -10.85 -9.40 -12.95
C TRP A 61 -11.08 -10.80 -13.55
N GLY A 62 -11.22 -10.91 -14.88
CA GLY A 62 -11.29 -12.19 -15.58
C GLY A 62 -9.96 -12.95 -15.69
N VAL A 63 -8.85 -12.35 -15.26
CA VAL A 63 -7.50 -12.94 -15.26
C VAL A 63 -6.97 -13.02 -13.83
N LYS A 64 -6.16 -14.05 -13.54
CA LYS A 64 -5.51 -14.15 -12.22
C LYS A 64 -4.34 -13.18 -12.13
N PHE A 65 -4.32 -12.36 -11.08
CA PHE A 65 -3.19 -11.49 -10.74
C PHE A 65 -2.07 -12.32 -10.09
N SER A 66 -1.49 -13.22 -10.87
CA SER A 66 -0.51 -14.20 -10.40
C SER A 66 0.90 -13.62 -10.32
N GLY A 67 1.82 -14.32 -9.65
CA GLY A 67 3.23 -13.91 -9.56
C GLY A 67 3.86 -13.55 -10.91
N PRO A 68 3.74 -14.38 -11.96
CA PRO A 68 4.25 -14.05 -13.29
C PRO A 68 3.67 -12.74 -13.87
N VAL A 69 2.38 -12.49 -13.67
CA VAL A 69 1.75 -11.23 -14.13
C VAL A 69 2.39 -10.04 -13.44
N VAL A 70 2.66 -10.13 -12.14
CA VAL A 70 3.31 -9.05 -11.38
C VAL A 70 4.76 -8.83 -11.82
N LEU A 71 5.48 -9.90 -12.14
CA LEU A 71 6.87 -9.83 -12.61
C LEU A 71 7.00 -9.22 -14.01
N ASP A 72 5.96 -9.33 -14.84
CA ASP A 72 5.88 -8.76 -16.18
C ASP A 72 5.24 -7.35 -16.20
N LEU A 73 4.94 -6.75 -15.04
CA LEU A 73 4.37 -5.39 -14.98
C LEU A 73 5.41 -4.33 -15.32
N ASP A 74 5.05 -3.45 -16.24
CA ASP A 74 5.77 -2.20 -16.48
C ASP A 74 5.43 -1.19 -15.38
N ILE A 75 6.44 -0.78 -14.61
CA ILE A 75 6.33 0.25 -13.58
C ILE A 75 7.20 1.45 -13.91
N ASN A 76 6.70 2.64 -13.60
CA ASN A 76 7.49 3.87 -13.71
C ASN A 76 8.26 4.09 -12.41
N VAL A 77 9.59 4.16 -12.51
CA VAL A 77 10.47 4.43 -11.38
C VAL A 77 11.29 5.70 -11.62
N PRO A 78 11.58 6.49 -10.58
CA PRO A 78 12.51 7.60 -10.67
C PRO A 78 13.87 7.13 -11.21
N PHE A 79 14.35 7.83 -12.25
CA PHE A 79 15.60 7.49 -12.92
C PHE A 79 16.53 8.70 -12.97
N ASN A 80 17.74 8.54 -12.47
CA ASN A 80 18.78 9.56 -12.52
C ASN A 80 19.54 9.44 -13.85
N LYS A 81 19.27 10.37 -14.76
CA LYS A 81 19.90 10.41 -16.09
C LYS A 81 21.40 10.69 -16.05
N MET A 82 21.91 11.34 -15.01
CA MET A 82 23.34 11.66 -14.89
C MET A 82 24.15 10.44 -14.46
N GLU A 83 23.58 9.62 -13.58
CA GLU A 83 24.22 8.42 -13.05
C GLU A 83 23.80 7.13 -13.77
N ASP A 84 22.93 7.24 -14.79
CA ASP A 84 22.36 6.15 -15.59
C ASP A 84 21.81 4.99 -14.74
N LYS A 85 21.11 5.34 -13.66
CA LYS A 85 20.59 4.37 -12.68
C LYS A 85 19.28 4.82 -12.03
N ILE A 86 18.60 3.88 -11.40
CA ILE A 86 17.42 4.14 -10.58
C ILE A 86 17.80 5.05 -9.40
N ASP A 87 17.00 6.09 -9.16
CA ASP A 87 17.21 7.03 -8.06
C ASP A 87 16.52 6.55 -6.78
N ASN A 88 17.24 5.73 -6.01
CA ASN A 88 16.73 5.22 -4.74
C ASN A 88 16.46 6.33 -3.71
N GLN A 89 17.20 7.46 -3.78
CA GLN A 89 16.96 8.57 -2.85
C GLN A 89 15.62 9.24 -3.16
N GLU A 90 15.28 9.39 -4.44
CA GLU A 90 13.98 9.93 -4.85
C GLU A 90 12.84 8.95 -4.54
N ILE A 91 13.03 7.64 -4.75
CA ILE A 91 12.06 6.60 -4.35
C ILE A 91 11.74 6.73 -2.85
N LYS A 92 12.77 6.81 -2.01
CA LYS A 92 12.59 6.96 -0.56
C LYS A 92 11.85 8.25 -0.19
N LYS A 93 12.18 9.38 -0.82
CA LYS A 93 11.49 10.66 -0.58
C LYS A 93 10.01 10.60 -0.97
N ILE A 94 9.68 9.98 -2.09
CA ILE A 94 8.28 9.80 -2.52
C ILE A 94 7.55 8.89 -1.52
N GLY A 95 8.19 7.80 -1.10
CA GLY A 95 7.65 6.90 -0.07
C GLY A 95 7.35 7.61 1.26
N LEU A 96 8.30 8.43 1.74
CA LEU A 96 8.12 9.28 2.93
C LEU A 96 6.92 10.20 2.78
N PHE A 97 6.83 10.91 1.64
CA PHE A 97 5.74 11.84 1.37
C PHE A 97 4.37 11.15 1.35
N ILE A 98 4.27 9.96 0.75
CA ILE A 98 3.04 9.16 0.75
C ILE A 98 2.66 8.78 2.19
N ASN A 99 3.62 8.34 3.01
CA ASN A 99 3.34 8.01 4.41
C ASN A 99 2.86 9.22 5.21
N GLU A 100 3.46 10.39 5.01
CA GLU A 100 3.02 11.64 5.66
C GLU A 100 1.59 12.03 5.25
N LEU A 101 1.22 11.82 3.98
CA LEU A 101 -0.16 12.02 3.50
C LEU A 101 -1.14 11.06 4.17
N ASP A 102 -0.80 9.77 4.27
CA ASP A 102 -1.64 8.77 4.93
C ASP A 102 -1.84 9.09 6.43
N GLU A 103 -0.81 9.58 7.10
CA GLU A 103 -0.89 10.03 8.50
C GLU A 103 -1.79 11.26 8.65
N ALA A 104 -1.69 12.22 7.73
CA ALA A 104 -2.56 13.39 7.71
C ALA A 104 -4.03 13.00 7.45
N GLU A 105 -4.30 12.09 6.52
CA GLU A 105 -5.64 11.58 6.24
C GLU A 105 -6.24 10.91 7.48
N LYS A 106 -5.49 10.04 8.17
CA LYS A 106 -5.94 9.39 9.41
C LYS A 106 -6.29 10.41 10.50
N LEU A 107 -5.51 11.48 10.62
CA LEU A 107 -5.78 12.54 11.58
C LEU A 107 -7.10 13.27 11.27
N GLU A 108 -7.34 13.61 10.00
CA GLU A 108 -8.58 14.26 9.57
C GLU A 108 -9.81 13.35 9.70
N MET A 109 -9.68 12.07 9.32
CA MET A 109 -10.74 11.08 9.52
C MET A 109 -11.11 10.93 11.01
N SER A 110 -10.12 10.93 11.91
CA SER A 110 -10.39 10.89 13.35
C SER A 110 -11.12 12.14 13.86
N LYS A 111 -10.83 13.33 13.32
CA LYS A 111 -11.56 14.56 13.65
C LYS A 111 -12.99 14.50 13.14
N LEU A 112 -13.19 14.03 11.90
CA LEU A 112 -14.51 13.87 11.30
C LEU A 112 -15.40 12.95 12.15
N GLU A 113 -14.90 11.77 12.52
CA GLU A 113 -15.64 10.82 13.37
C GLU A 113 -16.04 11.42 14.73
N LYS A 114 -15.17 12.23 15.33
CA LYS A 114 -15.48 12.93 16.60
C LYS A 114 -16.59 13.96 16.40
N LEU A 115 -16.55 14.72 15.31
CA LEU A 115 -17.59 15.71 14.99
C LEU A 115 -18.92 15.03 14.70
N GLU A 116 -18.94 13.91 14.00
CA GLU A 116 -20.16 13.14 13.74
C GLU A 116 -20.77 12.60 15.03
N LYS A 117 -19.95 12.05 15.93
CA LYS A 117 -20.41 11.58 17.26
C LYS A 117 -20.96 12.72 18.11
N LEU A 118 -20.30 13.88 18.12
CA LEU A 118 -20.78 15.06 18.84
C LEU A 118 -22.11 15.56 18.26
N LYS A 119 -22.21 15.68 16.93
CA LYS A 119 -23.44 16.07 16.25
C LYS A 119 -24.59 15.10 16.61
N GLN A 120 -24.33 13.79 16.62
CA GLN A 120 -25.33 12.79 16.98
C GLN A 120 -25.79 12.92 18.44
N ALA A 121 -24.86 13.17 19.37
CA ALA A 121 -25.19 13.40 20.78
C ALA A 121 -26.06 14.66 20.96
N TYR A 122 -25.68 15.79 20.35
CA TYR A 122 -26.48 17.01 20.41
C TYR A 122 -27.87 16.86 19.79
N LEU A 123 -27.99 16.15 18.67
CA LEU A 123 -29.30 15.86 18.08
C LEU A 123 -30.15 14.99 19.01
N ASN A 124 -29.56 13.99 19.65
CA ASN A 124 -30.27 13.19 20.64
C ASN A 124 -30.78 14.06 21.81
N ASP A 125 -29.92 14.94 22.34
CA ASP A 125 -30.29 15.85 23.44
C ASP A 125 -31.34 16.90 23.05
N MET A 126 -31.49 17.23 21.76
CA MET A 126 -32.49 18.20 21.28
C MET A 126 -33.88 17.59 21.05
N PHE A 127 -33.96 16.28 20.79
CA PHE A 127 -35.20 15.61 20.38
C PHE A 127 -35.69 14.54 21.37
N VAL A 128 -34.96 14.29 22.46
CA VAL A 128 -35.37 13.48 23.62
C VAL A 128 -35.70 14.41 24.77
#